data_AF-A0A7V9U3Y7-F1
#
_entry.id   AF-A0A7V9U3Y7-F1
#
_cell.length_a   1.000
_cell.length_b   1.000
_cell.length_c   1.000
_cell.angle_alpha   90.00
_cell.angle_beta   90.00
_cell.angle_gamma   90.00
#
_symmetry.space_group_name_H-M   'P 1'
#
loop_
_entity.id
_entity.type
_entity.pdbx_description
1 polymer ?
#
loop_
_entity_poly.entity_id
_entity_poly.type
_entity_poly.pdbx_seq_one_letter_code
_entity_poly.pdbx_strand_id
1 'polypeptide(L)'
;MATWYGLVDESGDLVSVGTEGMFEGGVMTDPYLGYSVVTFGSNSPDFSVKVWNKVSRALVDRPVPLLISRLDDIEAWLQADPDWILAWNAMNATRKTQIRNGWRRVMARLLGGHQWRGEEESVEI
;
A
#
# COMPACT_ATOMS: atom_id res chain seq x y z
N MET A 1 14.68 -29.14 0.93
CA MET A 1 14.22 -27.74 0.86
C MET A 1 14.31 -27.19 2.27
N ALA A 2 14.86 -25.99 2.44
CA ALA A 2 14.98 -25.35 3.75
C ALA A 2 13.64 -24.73 4.17
N THR A 3 13.32 -24.79 5.46
CA THR A 3 12.13 -24.13 6.02
C THR A 3 12.48 -22.71 6.42
N TRP A 4 11.58 -21.77 6.14
CA TRP A 4 11.74 -20.37 6.48
C TRP A 4 11.03 -20.04 7.78
N TYR A 5 11.69 -19.21 8.58
CA TYR A 5 11.27 -18.79 9.91
C TYR A 5 11.36 -17.27 10.05
N GLY A 6 10.56 -16.73 10.96
CA GLY A 6 10.58 -15.35 11.39
C GLY A 6 10.74 -15.23 12.91
N LEU A 7 11.50 -14.23 13.34
CA LEU A 7 11.57 -13.82 14.75
C LEU A 7 10.63 -12.65 14.99
N VAL A 8 9.81 -12.76 16.04
CA VAL A 8 8.81 -11.75 16.41
C VAL A 8 9.13 -11.23 17.81
N ASP A 9 9.17 -9.91 17.97
CA ASP A 9 9.39 -9.29 19.27
C ASP A 9 8.12 -9.26 20.13
N GLU A 10 8.23 -8.72 21.35
CA GLU A 10 7.11 -8.60 22.27
C GLU A 10 5.98 -7.69 21.75
N SER A 11 6.32 -6.72 20.88
CA SER A 11 5.37 -5.81 20.23
C SER A 11 4.60 -6.48 19.09
N GLY A 12 5.01 -7.70 18.70
CA GLY A 12 4.47 -8.43 17.57
C GLY A 12 5.12 -8.07 16.24
N ASP A 13 6.19 -7.28 16.24
CA ASP A 13 6.90 -6.88 15.03
C ASP A 13 7.90 -7.97 14.58
N LEU A 14 7.96 -8.18 13.27
CA LEU A 14 8.88 -9.14 12.65
C LEU A 14 10.27 -8.50 12.54
N VAL A 15 11.24 -9.01 13.30
CA VAL A 15 12.58 -8.42 13.39
C VAL A 15 13.60 -9.10 12.48
N SER A 16 13.39 -10.37 12.16
CA SER A 16 14.32 -11.14 11.32
C SER A 16 13.60 -12.28 10.60
N VAL A 17 14.13 -12.66 9.44
CA VAL A 17 13.62 -13.73 8.59
C VAL A 17 14.80 -14.52 8.05
N GLY A 18 14.75 -15.83 8.18
CA GLY A 18 15.83 -16.70 7.76
C GLY A 18 15.40 -18.15 7.64
N THR A 19 16.37 -19.03 7.41
CA THR A 19 16.19 -20.48 7.43
C THR A 19 16.70 -21.05 8.75
N GLU A 20 16.83 -22.37 8.89
CA GLU A 20 17.38 -23.03 10.07
C GLU A 20 18.77 -22.48 10.48
N GLY A 21 19.52 -21.93 9.51
CA GLY A 21 20.82 -21.30 9.76
C GLY A 21 20.81 -20.03 10.60
N MET A 22 19.63 -19.46 10.89
CA MET A 22 19.51 -18.32 11.80
C MET A 22 19.51 -18.72 13.29
N PHE A 23 19.33 -20.02 13.59
CA PHE A 23 19.38 -20.54 14.94
C PHE A 23 20.78 -21.07 15.23
N GLU A 24 21.43 -20.52 16.26
CA GLU A 24 22.75 -20.97 16.68
C GLU A 24 22.74 -22.46 17.06
N GLY A 25 23.67 -23.23 16.47
CA GLY A 25 23.74 -24.68 16.66
C GLY A 25 22.63 -25.49 15.97
N GLY A 26 21.76 -24.86 15.16
CA GLY A 26 20.68 -25.52 14.44
C GLY A 26 19.52 -26.00 15.32
N VAL A 27 19.49 -25.61 16.59
CA VAL A 27 18.43 -25.98 17.53
C VAL A 27 17.36 -24.89 17.52
N MET A 28 16.20 -25.24 16.97
CA MET A 28 15.03 -24.35 16.96
C MET A 28 14.29 -24.47 18.29
N THR A 29 14.25 -23.38 19.07
CA THR A 29 13.47 -23.27 20.32
C THR A 29 12.53 -22.07 20.24
N ASP A 30 11.35 -22.18 20.84
CA ASP A 30 10.41 -21.06 20.98
C ASP A 30 10.11 -20.84 22.48
N PRO A 31 10.42 -19.66 23.05
CA PRO A 31 11.07 -18.49 22.44
C PRO A 31 12.57 -18.70 22.15
N TYR A 32 13.10 -18.02 21.13
CA TYR A 32 14.52 -17.96 20.80
C TYR A 32 15.10 -16.58 21.19
N LEU A 33 16.00 -16.55 22.18
CA LEU A 33 16.62 -15.29 22.67
C LEU A 33 15.61 -14.18 23.02
N GLY A 34 14.44 -14.56 23.55
CA GLY A 34 13.37 -13.61 23.89
C GLY A 34 12.42 -13.26 22.75
N TYR A 35 12.64 -13.78 21.53
CA TYR A 35 11.74 -13.62 20.39
C TYR A 35 10.85 -14.85 20.22
N SER A 36 9.59 -14.64 19.84
CA SER A 36 8.72 -15.72 19.40
C SER A 36 9.09 -16.18 17.98
N VAL A 37 9.01 -17.48 17.73
CA VAL A 37 9.35 -18.06 16.42
C VAL A 37 8.08 -18.34 15.61
N VAL A 38 8.05 -17.87 14.37
CA VAL A 38 6.95 -18.14 13.41
C VAL A 38 7.50 -18.88 12.20
N THR A 39 6.75 -19.85 11.68
CA THR A 39 7.16 -20.66 10.52
C THR A 39 6.44 -20.20 9.25
N PHE A 40 7.18 -19.93 8.18
CA PHE A 40 6.65 -19.55 6.85
C PHE A 40 6.57 -20.72 5.86
N GLY A 41 7.23 -21.85 6.15
CA GLY A 41 7.20 -23.06 5.32
C GLY A 41 8.39 -23.16 4.37
N SER A 42 8.28 -23.96 3.31
CA SER A 42 9.40 -24.28 2.42
C SER A 42 9.78 -23.18 1.41
N ASN A 43 8.94 -22.16 1.27
CA ASN A 43 9.16 -21.05 0.35
C ASN A 43 9.57 -19.80 1.11
N SER A 44 10.56 -19.08 0.57
CA SER A 44 10.92 -17.76 1.09
C SER A 44 9.71 -16.85 1.03
N PRO A 45 9.40 -16.12 2.11
CA PRO A 45 8.35 -15.12 2.06
C PRO A 45 8.72 -14.02 1.05
N ASP A 46 7.80 -13.74 0.14
CA ASP A 46 7.96 -12.68 -0.85
C ASP A 46 7.38 -11.36 -0.32
N PHE A 47 8.26 -10.54 0.25
CA PHE A 47 7.88 -9.22 0.80
C PHE A 47 7.52 -8.17 -0.26
N SER A 48 7.68 -8.49 -1.56
CA SER A 48 7.17 -7.64 -2.63
C SER A 48 5.65 -7.71 -2.72
N VAL A 49 5.06 -8.89 -2.44
CA VAL A 49 3.61 -9.14 -2.52
C VAL A 49 2.94 -9.42 -1.18
N LYS A 50 3.71 -9.70 -0.12
CA LYS A 50 3.21 -9.88 1.26
C LYS A 50 3.66 -8.75 2.17
N VAL A 51 2.93 -8.55 3.27
CA VAL A 51 3.30 -7.67 4.38
C VAL A 51 3.05 -8.38 5.71
N TRP A 52 3.92 -8.15 6.70
CA TRP A 52 3.73 -8.68 8.05
C TRP A 52 2.61 -7.92 8.77
N ASN A 53 1.63 -8.65 9.32
CA ASN A 53 0.61 -8.11 10.20
C ASN A 53 0.93 -8.50 11.65
N LYS A 54 1.35 -7.52 12.46
CA LYS A 54 1.74 -7.73 13.86
C LYS A 54 0.61 -8.20 14.78
N VAL A 55 -0.64 -7.85 14.45
CA VAL A 55 -1.81 -8.21 15.26
C VAL A 55 -2.16 -9.68 15.03
N SER A 56 -2.22 -10.12 13.77
CA SER A 56 -2.53 -11.50 13.42
C SER A 56 -1.31 -12.42 13.43
N ARG A 57 -0.10 -11.88 13.63
CA ARG A 57 1.20 -12.56 13.56
C ARG A 57 1.34 -13.44 12.30
N ALA A 58 0.95 -12.87 11.16
CA ALA A 58 0.93 -13.58 9.89
C ALA A 58 1.34 -12.68 8.73
N LEU A 59 1.87 -13.30 7.67
CA LEU A 59 2.01 -12.63 6.38
C LEU A 59 0.65 -12.58 5.70
N VAL A 60 0.21 -11.36 5.41
CA VAL A 60 -1.00 -11.12 4.61
C VAL A 60 -0.61 -10.61 3.25
N ASP A 61 -1.48 -10.77 2.26
CA ASP A 61 -1.30 -10.12 0.96
C ASP A 61 -1.15 -8.62 1.18
N ARG A 62 -0.09 -8.07 0.57
CA ARG A 62 0.10 -6.62 0.54
C ARG A 62 -1.17 -6.05 -0.08
N PRO A 63 -1.85 -5.12 0.59
CA PRO A 63 -3.04 -4.52 0.02
C PRO A 63 -2.66 -3.94 -1.35
N VAL A 64 -3.53 -4.15 -2.34
CA VAL A 64 -3.39 -3.49 -3.65
C VAL A 64 -3.15 -2.02 -3.35
N PRO A 65 -2.08 -1.40 -3.90
CA PRO A 65 -1.80 0.00 -3.61
C PRO A 65 -3.09 0.79 -3.85
N LEU A 66 -3.65 1.33 -2.77
CA LEU A 66 -4.81 2.20 -2.86
C LEU A 66 -4.36 3.39 -3.71
N LEU A 67 -4.91 3.51 -4.92
CA LEU A 67 -4.69 4.65 -5.82
C LEU A 67 -5.43 5.90 -5.29
N ILE A 68 -5.29 6.20 -4.00
CA ILE A 68 -5.97 7.32 -3.35
C ILE A 68 -5.08 8.59 -3.35
N SER A 69 -3.89 8.59 -3.96
CA SER A 69 -3.01 9.78 -3.89
C SER A 69 -2.47 10.32 -5.22
N ARG A 70 -2.63 9.61 -6.36
CA ARG A 70 -2.06 10.15 -7.62
C ARG A 70 -2.90 11.23 -8.28
N LEU A 71 -4.19 11.30 -7.97
CA LEU A 71 -5.04 12.38 -8.47
C LEU A 71 -4.71 13.71 -7.79
N ASP A 72 -4.50 13.69 -6.48
CA ASP A 72 -4.12 14.87 -5.70
C ASP A 72 -2.69 15.31 -6.07
N ASP A 73 -1.77 14.37 -6.30
CA ASP A 73 -0.42 14.68 -6.79
C ASP A 73 -0.46 15.33 -8.18
N ILE A 74 -1.31 14.84 -9.08
CA ILE A 74 -1.44 15.42 -10.42
C ILE A 74 -2.16 16.77 -10.37
N GLU A 75 -3.18 16.92 -9.52
CA GLU A 75 -3.82 18.22 -9.30
C GLU A 75 -2.82 19.22 -8.69
N ALA A 76 -1.96 18.78 -7.78
CA ALA A 76 -0.87 19.59 -7.23
C ALA A 76 0.17 19.96 -8.29
N TRP A 77 0.56 19.05 -9.20
CA TRP A 77 1.47 19.35 -10.31
C TRP A 77 0.87 20.36 -11.29
N LEU A 78 -0.41 20.22 -11.61
CA LEU A 78 -1.13 21.19 -12.43
C LEU A 78 -1.20 22.54 -11.72
N GLN A 79 -1.49 22.57 -10.42
CA GLN A 79 -1.52 23.81 -9.64
C GLN A 79 -0.13 24.46 -9.47
N ALA A 80 0.95 23.70 -9.62
CA ALA A 80 2.31 24.21 -9.64
C ALA A 80 2.76 24.75 -11.01
N ASP A 81 2.01 24.43 -12.09
CA ASP A 81 2.30 24.92 -13.44
C ASP A 81 1.71 26.33 -13.64
N PRO A 82 2.55 27.35 -13.93
CA PRO A 82 2.10 28.73 -14.04
C PRO A 82 1.19 28.98 -15.25
N ASP A 83 1.42 28.31 -16.38
CA ASP A 83 0.61 28.45 -17.59
C ASP A 83 -0.77 27.80 -17.38
N TRP A 84 -0.80 26.66 -16.69
CA TRP A 84 -2.05 26.03 -16.26
C TRP A 84 -2.84 26.93 -15.31
N ILE A 85 -2.21 27.47 -14.27
CA ILE A 85 -2.87 28.36 -13.30
C ILE A 85 -3.44 29.61 -13.97
N LEU A 86 -2.70 30.22 -14.91
CA LEU A 86 -3.15 31.37 -15.69
C LEU A 86 -4.41 31.03 -16.50
N ALA A 87 -4.37 29.93 -17.26
CA ALA A 87 -5.52 29.46 -18.03
C ALA A 87 -6.69 29.06 -17.12
N TRP A 88 -6.41 28.41 -16.00
CA TRP A 88 -7.39 27.99 -15.01
C TRP A 88 -8.12 29.18 -14.42
N ASN A 89 -7.40 30.21 -13.98
CA ASN A 89 -8.00 31.40 -13.37
C ASN A 89 -8.81 32.24 -14.34
N ALA A 90 -8.49 32.21 -15.64
CA ALA A 90 -9.28 32.86 -16.69
C ALA A 90 -10.65 32.19 -16.95
N MET A 91 -10.87 30.96 -16.47
CA MET A 91 -12.12 30.22 -16.68
C MET A 91 -13.18 30.52 -15.62
N ASN A 92 -14.46 30.49 -16.03
CA ASN A 92 -15.59 30.55 -15.11
C ASN A 92 -15.78 29.24 -14.32
N ALA A 93 -16.55 29.31 -13.23
CA ALA A 93 -16.76 28.18 -12.32
C ALA A 93 -17.33 26.93 -13.02
N THR A 94 -18.26 27.10 -13.96
CA THR A 94 -18.87 25.99 -14.71
C THR A 94 -17.84 25.23 -15.55
N ARG A 95 -16.95 25.94 -16.24
CA ARG A 95 -15.88 25.34 -17.06
C ARG A 95 -14.86 24.60 -16.19
N LYS A 96 -14.49 25.17 -15.04
CA LYS A 96 -13.62 24.51 -14.05
C LYS A 96 -14.21 23.17 -13.59
N THR A 97 -15.50 23.15 -13.24
CA THR A 97 -16.19 21.92 -12.83
C THR A 97 -16.23 20.88 -13.95
N GLN A 98 -16.52 21.29 -15.19
CA GLN A 98 -16.53 20.38 -16.35
C GLN A 98 -15.17 19.73 -16.59
N ILE A 99 -14.08 20.51 -16.50
CA ILE A 99 -12.72 20.00 -16.67
C ILE A 99 -12.35 19.04 -15.55
N ARG A 100 -12.62 19.38 -14.29
CA ARG A 100 -12.35 18.49 -13.14
C ARG A 100 -13.07 17.15 -13.28
N ASN A 101 -14.34 17.17 -13.65
CA ASN A 101 -15.13 15.94 -13.84
C ASN A 101 -14.67 15.14 -15.07
N GLY A 102 -14.30 15.80 -16.17
CA GLY A 102 -13.70 15.16 -17.34
C GLY A 102 -12.38 14.48 -17.00
N TRP A 103 -11.51 15.18 -16.29
CA TRP A 103 -10.21 14.70 -15.83
C TRP A 103 -10.35 13.45 -14.96
N ARG A 104 -11.21 13.48 -13.95
CA ARG A 104 -11.49 12.32 -13.08
C ARG A 104 -11.90 11.09 -13.88
N ARG A 105 -12.77 11.24 -14.89
CA ARG A 105 -13.18 10.13 -15.78
C ARG A 105 -12.05 9.59 -16.63
N VAL A 106 -11.21 10.46 -17.20
CA VAL A 106 -10.05 10.06 -18.02
C VAL A 106 -9.02 9.33 -17.16
N MET A 107 -8.71 9.85 -15.98
CA MET A 107 -7.79 9.23 -15.05
C MET A 107 -8.29 7.88 -14.52
N ALA A 108 -9.58 7.76 -14.20
CA ALA A 108 -10.18 6.49 -13.82
C ALA A 108 -10.07 5.42 -14.94
N ARG A 109 -10.13 5.84 -16.22
CA ARG A 109 -9.91 4.95 -17.37
C ARG A 109 -8.44 4.58 -17.56
N LEU A 110 -7.52 5.54 -17.43
CA LEU A 110 -6.08 5.33 -17.62
C LEU A 110 -5.47 4.47 -16.52
N LEU A 111 -5.91 4.65 -15.28
CA LEU A 111 -5.44 3.90 -14.13
C LEU A 111 -6.06 2.49 -14.04
N GLY A 112 -6.94 2.13 -14.98
CA GLY A 112 -7.49 0.79 -15.11
C GLY A 112 -8.40 0.41 -13.94
N GLY A 113 -9.69 0.75 -14.02
CA GLY A 113 -10.77 -0.01 -13.36
C GLY A 113 -10.68 -0.23 -11.84
N HIS A 114 -9.86 0.53 -11.11
CA HIS A 114 -9.92 0.52 -9.65
C HIS A 114 -11.15 1.31 -9.22
N GLN A 115 -12.02 0.68 -8.42
CA GLN A 115 -13.28 1.28 -7.94
C GLN A 115 -13.06 2.71 -7.48
N TRP A 116 -13.63 3.64 -8.23
CA TRP A 116 -13.63 5.05 -7.91
C TRP A 116 -14.61 5.28 -6.76
N ARG A 117 -14.10 5.61 -5.57
CA ARG A 117 -14.88 5.85 -4.34
C ARG A 117 -15.62 7.21 -4.35
N GLY A 118 -16.11 7.65 -5.50
CA GLY A 118 -16.88 8.87 -5.64
C GLY A 118 -18.37 8.65 -5.93
N GLU A 119 -18.82 7.39 -6.01
CA GLU A 119 -20.25 7.07 -6.20
C GLU A 119 -21.08 7.18 -4.91
N GLU A 120 -20.48 7.48 -3.75
CA GLU A 120 -21.20 7.62 -2.47
C GLU A 120 -21.30 9.05 -1.92
N GLU A 121 -20.90 10.09 -2.66
CA GLU A 121 -21.31 11.45 -2.29
C GLU A 121 -22.74 11.68 -2.79
N SER A 122 -23.72 11.44 -1.90
CA SER A 122 -25.08 11.90 -2.08
C SER A 122 -25.07 13.43 -2.25
N VAL A 123 -25.33 13.89 -3.47
CA VAL A 123 -25.69 15.29 -3.70
C VAL A 123 -27.05 15.50 -3.06
N GLU A 124 -27.07 16.05 -1.84
CA GLU A 124 -28.28 16.67 -1.29
C GLU A 124 -28.63 17.87 -2.17
N ILE A 125 -29.84 17.84 -2.74
CA ILE A 125 -30.46 18.93 -3.52
C ILE A 125 -31.27 19.80 -2.55
#